data_AF-A0A356KYQ5-F1
#
_entry.id   AF-A0A356KYQ5-F1
#
_cell.length_a   1.000
_cell.length_b   1.000
_cell.length_c   1.000
_cell.angle_alpha   90.00
_cell.angle_beta   90.00
_cell.angle_gamma   90.00
#
_symmetry.space_group_name_H-M   'P 1'
#
loop_
_entity.id
_entity.type
_entity.pdbx_description
1 polymer ?
#
loop_
_entity_poly.entity_id
_entity_poly.type
_entity_poly.pdbx_seq_one_letter_code
_entity_poly.pdbx_strand_id
1 'polypeptide(L)'
;MPWSCPSCEAEANDRLSVCPECGYAKSAWTVVADITRAFAISRKHFDLLRGTIQRPLAPDDPALGALELVQATYVPVIPKAKAQAIADAGQVPPPAKVLFVAFKAKRPEQVDVEVLYEAQASDALQVEVPYPDPPPEGGVVHAKLLCVFGPEELAPDLFEGLTLIDVSEEGGAGFANELELSALRQDPRSLPTRYARRRFRFSF
;
A
#
# COMPACT_ATOMS: atom_id res chain seq x y z
N MET A 1 -17.61 -31.01 1.35
CA MET A 1 -18.85 -31.75 1.00
C MET A 1 -19.49 -31.05 -0.18
N PRO A 2 -20.17 -31.71 -1.13
CA PRO A 2 -20.80 -30.99 -2.22
C PRO A 2 -21.78 -29.93 -1.68
N TRP A 3 -21.89 -28.80 -2.38
CA TRP A 3 -22.81 -27.72 -2.03
C TRP A 3 -23.97 -27.68 -3.01
N SER A 4 -25.17 -27.47 -2.51
CA SER A 4 -26.36 -27.37 -3.36
C SER A 4 -26.49 -25.96 -3.92
N CYS A 5 -26.60 -25.86 -5.25
CA CYS A 5 -26.78 -24.58 -5.92
C CYS A 5 -28.16 -24.01 -5.59
N PRO A 6 -28.29 -22.79 -5.04
CA PRO A 6 -29.61 -22.25 -4.68
C PRO A 6 -30.45 -21.86 -5.89
N SER A 7 -29.86 -21.80 -7.10
CA SER A 7 -30.57 -21.42 -8.32
C SER A 7 -31.13 -22.60 -9.10
N CYS A 8 -30.46 -23.75 -9.10
CA CYS A 8 -30.89 -24.93 -9.87
C CYS A 8 -30.93 -26.22 -9.05
N GLU A 9 -30.62 -26.12 -7.75
CA GLU A 9 -30.63 -27.20 -6.75
C GLU A 9 -29.65 -28.36 -7.01
N ALA A 10 -28.87 -28.31 -8.11
CA ALA A 10 -27.84 -29.28 -8.40
C ALA A 10 -26.73 -29.26 -7.32
N GLU A 11 -26.24 -30.44 -6.95
CA GLU A 11 -25.10 -30.59 -6.06
C GLU A 11 -23.79 -30.42 -6.84
N ALA A 12 -22.99 -29.43 -6.47
CA ALA A 12 -21.69 -29.16 -7.07
C ALA A 12 -20.57 -29.50 -6.09
N ASN A 13 -19.41 -29.89 -6.61
CA ASN A 13 -18.24 -30.11 -5.77
C ASN A 13 -17.90 -28.82 -4.98
N ASP A 14 -17.64 -28.95 -3.68
CA ASP A 14 -17.35 -27.85 -2.75
C ASP A 14 -16.23 -26.90 -3.21
N ARG A 15 -15.28 -27.44 -3.98
CA ARG A 15 -14.12 -26.71 -4.51
C ARG A 15 -14.45 -25.84 -5.72
N LEU A 16 -15.60 -26.04 -6.35
CA LEU A 16 -16.04 -25.24 -7.50
C LEU A 16 -16.74 -23.98 -7.01
N SER A 17 -16.27 -22.83 -7.51
CA SER A 17 -16.77 -21.48 -7.20
C SER A 17 -18.05 -21.12 -7.95
N VAL A 18 -18.40 -21.90 -8.97
CA VAL A 18 -19.60 -21.77 -9.81
C VAL A 18 -20.22 -23.15 -10.05
N CYS A 19 -21.55 -23.20 -10.09
CA CYS A 19 -22.27 -24.43 -10.43
C CYS A 19 -22.01 -24.79 -11.90
N PRO A 20 -21.55 -26.02 -12.21
CA PRO A 20 -21.23 -26.40 -13.59
C PRO A 20 -22.48 -26.49 -14.49
N GLU A 21 -23.66 -26.69 -13.91
CA GLU A 21 -24.91 -26.89 -14.67
C GLU A 21 -25.54 -25.56 -15.11
N CYS A 22 -25.61 -24.57 -14.21
CA CYS A 22 -26.31 -23.31 -14.48
C CYS A 22 -25.40 -22.07 -14.41
N GLY A 23 -24.13 -22.22 -14.04
CA GLY A 23 -23.16 -21.12 -13.94
C GLY A 23 -23.33 -20.22 -12.71
N TYR A 24 -24.27 -20.51 -11.80
CA TYR A 24 -24.52 -19.68 -10.62
C TYR A 24 -23.32 -19.70 -9.65
N ALA A 25 -22.86 -18.50 -9.25
CA ALA A 25 -21.71 -18.32 -8.37
C ALA A 25 -22.06 -18.61 -6.90
N LYS A 26 -21.21 -19.38 -6.22
CA LYS A 26 -21.40 -19.78 -4.82
C LYS A 26 -21.31 -18.56 -3.91
N SER A 27 -22.42 -18.20 -3.27
CA SER A 27 -22.54 -17.01 -2.42
C SER A 27 -22.38 -17.28 -0.92
N ALA A 28 -22.34 -18.55 -0.50
CA ALA A 28 -22.17 -18.96 0.90
C ALA A 28 -21.16 -20.10 1.02
N TRP A 29 -20.29 -20.02 2.04
CA TRP A 29 -19.27 -21.01 2.32
C TRP A 29 -19.59 -21.70 3.65
N THR A 30 -19.75 -23.01 3.63
CA THR A 30 -19.94 -23.80 4.86
C THR A 30 -18.57 -24.24 5.36
N VAL A 31 -18.16 -23.72 6.52
CA VAL A 31 -16.90 -24.09 7.18
C VAL A 31 -17.06 -25.49 7.77
N VAL A 32 -16.23 -26.45 7.32
CA VAL A 32 -16.20 -27.83 7.83
C VAL A 32 -14.95 -28.02 8.67
N ALA A 33 -15.11 -28.40 9.94
CA ALA A 33 -14.01 -28.68 10.85
C ALA A 33 -13.06 -29.74 10.23
N ASP A 34 -11.76 -29.54 10.39
CA ASP A 34 -10.65 -30.41 9.96
C ASP A 34 -10.38 -30.57 8.45
N ILE A 35 -11.21 -29.99 7.57
CA ILE A 35 -10.93 -29.87 6.13
C ILE A 35 -10.68 -28.41 5.72
N THR A 36 -11.28 -27.47 6.45
CA THR A 36 -11.10 -26.04 6.20
C THR A 36 -9.73 -25.62 6.72
N ARG A 37 -8.73 -25.57 5.84
CA ARG A 37 -7.43 -24.94 6.14
C ARG A 37 -7.71 -23.54 6.71
N ALA A 38 -7.23 -23.32 7.92
CA ALA A 38 -7.42 -22.15 8.77
C ALA A 38 -7.87 -20.88 8.04
N PHE A 39 -9.12 -20.46 8.23
CA PHE A 39 -9.44 -19.03 8.18
C PHE A 39 -8.83 -18.40 9.43
N ALA A 40 -7.57 -17.99 9.33
CA ALA A 40 -7.03 -17.03 10.29
C ALA A 40 -7.71 -15.69 9.99
N ILE A 41 -8.83 -15.39 10.65
CA ILE A 41 -9.29 -14.00 10.80
C ILE A 41 -8.27 -13.33 11.71
N SER A 42 -7.16 -12.95 11.10
CA SER A 42 -6.11 -12.18 11.72
C SER A 42 -6.69 -10.82 12.13
N ARG A 43 -6.69 -10.52 13.44
CA ARG A 43 -6.98 -9.19 13.98
C ARG A 43 -5.91 -8.15 13.63
N LYS A 44 -4.86 -8.52 12.89
CA LYS A 44 -3.78 -7.64 12.45
C LYS A 44 -4.12 -7.14 11.06
N HIS A 45 -4.93 -6.09 11.00
CA HIS A 45 -5.21 -5.38 9.76
C HIS A 45 -4.13 -4.32 9.54
N PHE A 46 -3.57 -4.27 8.33
CA PHE A 46 -2.89 -3.07 7.86
C PHE A 46 -3.67 -2.49 6.69
N ASP A 47 -3.70 -1.17 6.62
CA ASP A 47 -4.38 -0.39 5.60
C ASP A 47 -3.38 0.40 4.79
N LEU A 48 -3.62 0.48 3.48
CA LEU A 48 -2.84 1.29 2.56
C LEU A 48 -3.67 2.52 2.25
N LEU A 49 -3.19 3.69 2.69
CA LEU A 49 -3.92 4.95 2.61
C LEU A 49 -3.09 6.02 1.88
N ARG A 50 -3.74 7.08 1.41
CA ARG A 50 -3.09 8.30 0.91
C ARG A 50 -3.85 9.56 1.33
N GLY A 51 -3.16 10.69 1.37
CA GLY A 51 -3.81 11.99 1.52
C GLY A 51 -4.57 12.42 0.26
N THR A 52 -5.42 13.43 0.42
CA THR A 52 -6.16 14.06 -0.70
C THR A 52 -5.47 15.31 -1.25
N ILE A 53 -4.57 15.93 -0.47
CA ILE A 53 -3.88 17.18 -0.82
C ILE A 53 -2.78 16.95 -1.88
N GLN A 54 -2.91 17.64 -3.02
CA GLN A 54 -2.01 17.48 -4.19
C GLN A 54 -0.83 18.46 -4.24
N ARG A 55 -0.78 19.45 -3.33
CA ARG A 55 0.31 20.43 -3.26
C ARG A 55 1.32 20.06 -2.17
N PRO A 56 2.63 20.35 -2.35
CA PRO A 56 3.58 20.35 -1.25
C PRO A 56 3.15 21.34 -0.17
N LEU A 57 3.54 21.08 1.07
CA LEU A 57 3.21 21.90 2.24
C LEU A 57 4.49 22.26 2.99
N ALA A 58 4.42 23.24 3.88
CA ALA A 58 5.50 23.47 4.84
C ALA A 58 5.49 22.35 5.91
N PRO A 59 6.63 22.01 6.55
CA PRO A 59 6.69 20.97 7.58
C PRO A 59 5.79 21.24 8.79
N ASP A 60 5.54 22.51 9.11
CA ASP A 60 4.71 22.99 10.22
C ASP A 60 3.27 23.34 9.80
N ASP A 61 2.88 23.05 8.56
CA ASP A 61 1.55 23.39 8.05
C ASP A 61 0.45 22.63 8.82
N PRO A 62 -0.55 23.32 9.41
CA PRO A 62 -1.60 22.68 10.19
C PRO A 62 -2.44 21.68 9.39
N ALA A 63 -2.47 21.78 8.05
CA ALA A 63 -3.14 20.81 7.19
C ALA A 63 -2.51 19.41 7.27
N LEU A 64 -1.25 19.28 7.71
CA LEU A 64 -0.62 17.98 7.97
C LEU A 64 -1.24 17.26 9.17
N GLY A 65 -1.76 18.00 10.16
CA GLY A 65 -2.44 17.43 11.33
C GLY A 65 -3.90 17.02 11.05
N ALA A 66 -4.53 17.60 10.03
CA ALA A 66 -5.93 17.37 9.67
C ALA A 66 -6.08 16.63 8.33
N LEU A 67 -5.13 15.75 7.99
CA LEU A 67 -5.14 15.03 6.73
C LEU A 67 -6.32 14.07 6.63
N GLU A 68 -7.16 14.29 5.61
CA GLU A 68 -8.11 13.28 5.16
C GLU A 68 -7.35 12.17 4.42
N LEU A 69 -7.41 10.96 4.96
CA LEU A 69 -6.82 9.76 4.38
C LEU A 69 -7.89 8.91 3.70
N VAL A 70 -7.60 8.49 2.46
CA VAL A 70 -8.47 7.61 1.66
C VAL A 70 -7.74 6.34 1.28
N GLN A 71 -8.47 5.25 1.03
CA GLN A 71 -7.89 3.99 0.60
C GLN A 71 -7.06 4.16 -0.69
N ALA A 72 -5.82 3.67 -0.64
CA ALA A 72 -4.93 3.67 -1.79
C ALA A 72 -5.36 2.58 -2.78
N THR A 73 -5.54 2.96 -4.04
CA THR A 73 -5.82 2.06 -5.17
C THR A 73 -4.63 1.94 -6.13
N TYR A 74 -3.56 2.67 -5.84
CA TYR A 74 -2.30 2.70 -6.58
C TYR A 74 -1.23 3.35 -5.69
N VAL A 75 0.05 3.13 -6.01
CA VAL A 75 1.19 3.77 -5.35
C VAL A 75 1.65 4.97 -6.16
N PRO A 76 1.55 6.19 -5.64
CA PRO A 76 2.08 7.36 -6.33
C PRO A 76 3.61 7.33 -6.35
N VAL A 77 4.20 7.52 -7.52
CA VAL A 77 5.65 7.71 -7.67
C VAL A 77 5.97 9.16 -8.02
N ILE A 78 7.14 9.65 -7.59
CA ILE A 78 7.65 10.97 -7.95
C ILE A 78 9.09 10.89 -8.51
N PRO A 79 9.47 11.72 -9.48
CA PRO A 79 10.86 11.79 -9.93
C PRO A 79 11.78 12.24 -8.79
N LYS A 80 12.97 11.67 -8.67
CA LYS A 80 13.95 12.04 -7.64
C LYS A 80 14.36 13.50 -7.75
N ALA A 81 14.64 14.00 -8.96
CA ALA A 81 14.85 15.43 -9.18
C ALA A 81 13.72 16.32 -8.64
N LYS A 82 12.47 15.86 -8.72
CA LYS A 82 11.31 16.58 -8.17
C LYS A 82 11.26 16.48 -6.64
N ALA A 83 11.61 15.34 -6.08
CA ALA A 83 11.72 15.17 -4.63
C ALA A 83 12.78 16.13 -4.07
N GLN A 84 13.97 16.17 -4.68
CA GLN A 84 15.02 17.09 -4.29
C GLN A 84 14.55 18.56 -4.36
N ALA A 85 13.90 18.96 -5.46
CA ALA A 85 13.39 20.32 -5.60
C ALA A 85 12.34 20.70 -4.53
N ILE A 86 11.56 19.73 -4.02
CA ILE A 86 10.61 19.96 -2.90
C ILE A 86 11.39 20.17 -1.60
N ALA A 87 12.40 19.35 -1.34
CA ALA A 87 13.24 19.46 -0.15
C ALA A 87 14.04 20.77 -0.13
N ASP A 88 14.63 21.15 -1.27
CA ASP A 88 15.37 22.42 -1.44
C ASP A 88 14.47 23.64 -1.20
N ALA A 89 13.17 23.51 -1.46
CA ALA A 89 12.17 24.53 -1.17
C ALA A 89 11.73 24.58 0.30
N GLY A 90 12.31 23.72 1.16
CA GLY A 90 11.94 23.59 2.57
C GLY A 90 10.52 23.05 2.76
N GLN A 91 10.04 22.23 1.83
CA GLN A 91 8.67 21.69 1.82
C GLN A 91 8.66 20.17 2.03
N VAL A 92 7.50 19.65 2.41
CA VAL A 92 7.22 18.21 2.42
C VAL A 92 6.50 17.78 1.15
N PRO A 93 6.65 16.50 0.72
CA PRO A 93 5.94 15.99 -0.45
C PRO A 93 4.42 16.16 -0.31
N PRO A 94 3.68 16.33 -1.42
CA PRO A 94 2.24 16.40 -1.35
C PRO A 94 1.66 15.15 -0.65
N PRO A 95 0.75 15.30 0.31
CA PRO A 95 0.17 14.15 1.03
C PRO A 95 -0.48 13.09 0.11
N ALA A 96 -1.00 13.49 -1.05
CA ALA A 96 -1.51 12.56 -2.06
C ALA A 96 -0.43 11.77 -2.83
N LYS A 97 0.85 12.06 -2.56
CA LYS A 97 2.03 11.37 -3.07
C LYS A 97 2.73 10.52 -2.01
N VAL A 98 2.26 10.54 -0.77
CA VAL A 98 2.78 9.72 0.32
C VAL A 98 1.84 8.53 0.51
N LEU A 99 2.42 7.33 0.56
CA LEU A 99 1.70 6.12 0.91
C LEU A 99 1.80 5.92 2.43
N PHE A 100 0.65 5.85 3.10
CA PHE A 100 0.57 5.61 4.53
C PHE A 100 0.22 4.14 4.75
N VAL A 101 1.14 3.40 5.35
CA VAL A 101 0.88 2.02 5.82
C VAL A 101 0.39 2.13 7.25
N ALA A 102 -0.91 2.09 7.43
CA ALA A 102 -1.56 2.20 8.71
C ALA A 102 -1.72 0.83 9.34
N PHE A 103 -1.29 0.67 10.59
CA PHE A 103 -1.46 -0.58 11.31
C PHE A 103 -1.83 -0.33 12.77
N LYS A 104 -2.70 -1.20 13.29
CA LYS A 104 -3.09 -1.20 14.70
C LYS A 104 -2.38 -2.34 15.40
N ALA A 105 -1.43 -2.01 16.25
CA ALA A 105 -0.62 -3.02 16.89
C ALA A 105 -0.73 -2.87 18.41
N LYS A 106 -1.08 -3.95 19.10
CA LYS A 106 -1.37 -3.90 20.54
C LYS A 106 -0.12 -3.75 21.41
N ARG A 107 1.03 -4.23 20.92
CA ARG A 107 2.33 -4.29 21.61
C ARG A 107 3.53 -4.54 20.66
N PRO A 108 3.71 -3.84 19.54
CA PRO A 108 4.99 -3.97 18.87
C PRO A 108 5.98 -3.04 19.55
N GLU A 109 7.10 -3.57 20.02
CA GLU A 109 8.28 -2.75 20.21
C GLU A 109 8.82 -2.31 18.83
N GLN A 110 8.49 -3.07 17.77
CA GLN A 110 8.93 -2.85 16.38
C GLN A 110 7.92 -3.46 15.38
N VAL A 111 7.66 -2.76 14.26
CA VAL A 111 6.90 -3.28 13.11
C VAL A 111 7.76 -3.18 11.86
N ASP A 112 7.98 -4.32 11.21
CA ASP A 112 8.66 -4.39 9.92
C ASP A 112 7.62 -4.33 8.80
N VAL A 113 7.83 -3.42 7.87
CA VAL A 113 7.10 -3.34 6.60
C VAL A 113 8.04 -3.82 5.51
N GLU A 114 7.68 -4.93 4.87
CA GLU A 114 8.43 -5.45 3.73
C GLU A 114 7.84 -4.87 2.45
N VAL A 115 8.72 -4.32 1.62
CA VAL A 115 8.36 -3.73 0.34
C VAL A 115 9.07 -4.52 -0.75
N LEU A 116 8.29 -5.14 -1.63
CA LEU A 116 8.78 -5.87 -2.80
C LEU A 116 8.28 -5.16 -4.06
N TYR A 117 9.11 -5.10 -5.08
CA TYR A 117 8.71 -4.60 -6.39
C TYR A 117 9.50 -5.34 -7.46
N GLU A 118 8.89 -5.47 -8.63
CA GLU A 118 9.56 -6.06 -9.78
C GLU A 118 10.45 -4.99 -10.45
N ALA A 119 11.61 -4.75 -9.87
CA ALA A 119 12.79 -4.27 -10.59
C ALA A 119 13.74 -5.47 -10.71
N GLN A 120 14.38 -5.67 -11.87
CA GLN A 120 15.23 -6.85 -12.07
C GLN A 120 16.30 -6.94 -10.96
N ALA A 121 16.13 -7.94 -10.09
CA ALA A 121 16.97 -8.29 -8.94
C ALA A 121 17.01 -7.31 -7.74
N SER A 122 15.86 -6.88 -7.22
CA SER A 122 15.81 -6.27 -5.87
C SER A 122 15.47 -7.29 -4.80
N ASP A 123 16.31 -7.41 -3.77
CA ASP A 123 15.96 -8.04 -2.50
C ASP A 123 14.84 -7.24 -1.81
N ALA A 124 14.00 -7.90 -1.00
CA ALA A 124 12.93 -7.24 -0.26
C ALA A 124 13.52 -6.15 0.65
N LEU A 125 13.00 -4.92 0.54
CA LEU A 125 13.40 -3.82 1.40
C LEU A 125 12.60 -3.89 2.70
N GLN A 126 13.30 -4.02 3.83
CA GLN A 126 12.70 -3.98 5.16
C GLN A 126 12.73 -2.55 5.69
N VAL A 127 11.56 -2.01 5.99
CA VAL A 127 11.39 -0.69 6.60
C VAL A 127 10.99 -0.91 8.06
N GLU A 128 11.87 -0.50 8.97
CA GLU A 128 11.59 -0.49 10.40
C GLU A 128 10.76 0.74 10.76
N VAL A 129 9.60 0.53 11.38
CA VAL A 129 8.72 1.62 11.82
C VAL A 129 8.71 1.67 13.34
N PRO A 130 9.30 2.71 13.96
CA PRO A 130 9.31 2.82 15.40
C PRO A 130 7.88 2.99 15.92
N TYR A 131 7.53 2.23 16.96
CA TYR A 131 6.26 2.38 17.65
C TYR A 131 6.41 3.45 18.74
N PRO A 132 5.67 4.56 18.67
CA PRO A 132 5.79 5.63 19.68
C PRO A 132 5.30 5.17 21.06
N ASP A 133 5.99 5.64 22.10
CA ASP A 133 5.63 5.48 23.52
C ASP A 133 5.44 6.88 24.15
N PRO A 134 4.23 7.28 24.57
CA PRO A 134 2.99 6.49 24.59
C PRO A 134 2.37 6.28 23.20
N PRO A 135 1.54 5.22 23.02
CA PRO A 135 0.84 4.98 21.76
C PRO A 135 -0.05 6.17 21.35
N PRO A 136 -0.22 6.44 20.05
CA PRO A 136 -1.10 7.50 19.58
C PRO A 136 -2.56 7.21 19.94
N GLU A 137 -3.36 8.26 20.02
CA GLU A 137 -4.79 8.14 20.27
C GLU A 137 -5.46 7.23 19.21
N GLY A 138 -6.18 6.20 19.64
CA GLY A 138 -6.74 5.16 18.76
C GLY A 138 -5.80 3.98 18.44
N GLY A 139 -4.52 4.09 18.78
CA GLY A 139 -3.51 3.02 18.66
C GLY A 139 -3.11 2.67 17.23
N VAL A 140 -3.31 3.60 16.28
CA VAL A 140 -2.95 3.42 14.87
C VAL A 140 -1.64 4.16 14.62
N VAL A 141 -0.66 3.44 14.07
CA VAL A 141 0.65 3.98 13.68
C VAL A 141 0.75 3.95 12.16
N HIS A 142 1.37 4.98 11.59
CA HIS A 142 1.55 5.11 10.15
C HIS A 142 3.04 5.05 9.80
N ALA A 143 3.43 4.06 8.98
CA ALA A 143 4.64 4.18 8.20
C ALA A 143 4.36 5.11 7.01
N LYS A 144 5.24 6.09 6.75
CA LYS A 144 5.08 7.01 5.62
C LYS A 144 6.12 6.67 4.57
N LEU A 145 5.67 6.18 3.42
CA LEU A 145 6.54 5.78 2.32
C LEU A 145 6.40 6.77 1.16
N LEU A 146 7.52 7.16 0.57
CA LEU A 146 7.59 7.97 -0.64
C LEU A 146 8.32 7.19 -1.73
N CYS A 147 7.57 6.74 -2.73
CA CYS A 147 8.16 6.03 -3.86
C CYS A 147 8.75 7.01 -4.87
N VAL A 148 10.04 6.88 -5.14
CA VAL A 148 10.81 7.78 -6.00
C VAL A 148 11.41 7.03 -7.19
N PHE A 149 11.66 7.72 -8.30
CA PHE A 149 12.35 7.12 -9.45
C PHE A 149 13.24 8.14 -10.17
N GLY A 150 14.32 7.69 -10.79
CA GLY A 150 15.23 8.53 -11.58
C GLY A 150 16.71 8.23 -11.31
N PRO A 151 17.61 8.78 -12.14
CA PRO A 151 19.04 8.54 -12.04
C PRO A 151 19.72 9.28 -10.88
N GLU A 152 19.04 10.25 -10.27
CA GLU A 152 19.62 11.03 -9.17
C GLU A 152 19.82 10.18 -7.91
N GLU A 153 20.75 10.59 -7.07
CA GLU A 153 20.93 10.03 -5.73
C GLU A 153 20.27 10.98 -4.72
N LEU A 154 19.45 10.43 -3.82
CA LEU A 154 18.78 11.19 -2.76
C LEU A 154 19.30 10.75 -1.40
N ALA A 155 19.43 11.70 -0.47
CA ALA A 155 19.70 11.38 0.92
C ALA A 155 18.53 10.56 1.51
N PRO A 156 18.78 9.44 2.23
CA PRO A 156 17.71 8.64 2.83
C PRO A 156 16.79 9.41 3.79
N ASP A 157 17.32 10.45 4.42
CA ASP A 157 16.67 11.34 5.38
C ASP A 157 16.20 12.67 4.77
N LEU A 158 16.07 12.75 3.43
CA LEU A 158 15.66 13.95 2.71
C LEU A 158 14.36 14.58 3.25
N PHE A 159 13.46 13.75 3.77
CA PHE A 159 12.22 14.20 4.42
C PHE A 159 12.10 13.55 5.79
N GLU A 160 12.04 14.36 6.84
CA GLU A 160 11.92 13.88 8.22
C GLU A 160 10.67 13.00 8.39
N GLY A 161 10.88 11.78 8.92
CA GLY A 161 9.81 10.82 9.21
C GLY A 161 9.17 10.15 7.98
N LEU A 162 9.76 10.29 6.78
CA LEU A 162 9.36 9.55 5.57
C LEU A 162 10.48 8.59 5.18
N THR A 163 10.12 7.38 4.76
CA THR A 163 11.04 6.43 4.15
C THR A 163 10.98 6.55 2.63
N LEU A 164 12.13 6.80 2.02
CA LEU A 164 12.26 6.80 0.57
C LEU A 164 12.36 5.37 0.04
N ILE A 165 11.52 5.04 -0.96
CA ILE A 165 11.57 3.76 -1.66
C ILE A 165 11.94 4.06 -3.12
N ASP A 166 13.17 3.73 -3.50
CA ASP A 166 13.59 3.85 -4.89
C ASP A 166 13.00 2.70 -5.70
N VAL A 167 12.12 3.02 -6.64
CA VAL A 167 11.45 2.06 -7.52
C VAL A 167 11.93 2.19 -8.97
N SER A 168 13.10 2.79 -9.19
CA SER A 168 13.68 2.98 -10.52
C SER A 168 13.96 1.66 -11.25
N GLU A 169 13.66 1.60 -12.54
CA GLU A 169 14.15 0.54 -13.43
C GLU A 169 15.60 0.80 -13.86
N GLU A 170 16.26 -0.21 -14.44
CA GLU A 170 17.63 -0.09 -14.96
C GLU A 170 17.76 1.09 -15.93
N GLY A 171 18.79 1.91 -15.74
CA GLY A 171 19.01 3.15 -16.50
C GLY A 171 18.16 4.34 -16.06
N GLY A 172 17.31 4.21 -15.04
CA GLY A 172 16.60 5.33 -14.39
C GLY A 172 15.51 5.98 -15.25
N ALA A 173 15.18 5.41 -16.41
CA ALA A 173 14.19 5.95 -17.35
C ALA A 173 12.74 5.52 -17.03
N GLY A 174 12.58 4.49 -16.19
CA GLY A 174 11.30 3.89 -15.83
C GLY A 174 11.19 3.62 -14.33
N PHE A 175 10.08 3.02 -13.93
CA PHE A 175 9.84 2.59 -12.55
C PHE A 175 9.02 1.31 -12.53
N ALA A 176 9.22 0.49 -11.51
CA ALA A 176 8.51 -0.78 -11.34
C ALA A 176 6.99 -0.58 -11.41
N ASN A 177 6.29 -1.38 -12.22
CA ASN A 177 4.85 -1.19 -12.51
C ASN A 177 3.93 -1.53 -11.32
N GLU A 178 4.43 -2.30 -10.36
CA GLU A 178 3.69 -2.78 -9.20
C GLU A 178 4.59 -2.78 -7.96
N LEU A 179 3.98 -2.53 -6.80
CA LEU A 179 4.60 -2.61 -5.48
C LEU A 179 3.77 -3.55 -4.62
N GLU A 180 4.41 -4.55 -4.04
CA GLU A 180 3.82 -5.43 -3.04
C GLU A 180 4.26 -5.01 -1.64
N LEU A 181 3.31 -4.82 -0.74
CA LEU A 181 3.59 -4.47 0.65
C LEU A 181 3.09 -5.57 1.58
N SER A 182 3.97 -6.04 2.46
CA SER A 182 3.64 -6.96 3.54
C SER A 182 3.94 -6.28 4.88
N ALA A 183 3.11 -6.54 5.89
CA ALA A 183 3.34 -6.07 7.25
C ALA A 183 2.71 -7.04 8.25
N LEU A 184 3.25 -7.11 9.46
CA LEU A 184 2.66 -7.90 10.56
C LEU A 184 2.44 -9.40 10.23
N ARG A 185 3.27 -9.98 9.34
CA ARG A 185 3.13 -11.35 8.81
C ARG A 185 1.77 -11.62 8.15
N GLN A 186 1.16 -10.60 7.54
CA GLN A 186 -0.03 -10.74 6.72
C GLN A 186 0.34 -11.05 5.27
N ASP A 187 -0.62 -11.56 4.50
CA ASP A 187 -0.46 -11.73 3.06
C ASP A 187 -0.12 -10.37 2.40
N PRO A 188 0.82 -10.35 1.44
CA PRO A 188 1.17 -9.13 0.72
C PRO A 188 -0.05 -8.51 0.02
N ARG A 189 -0.07 -7.18 -0.06
CA ARG A 189 -1.01 -6.42 -0.88
C ARG A 189 -0.28 -5.75 -2.04
N SER A 190 -0.62 -6.14 -3.25
CA SER A 190 -0.06 -5.58 -4.48
C SER A 190 -0.88 -4.36 -4.92
N LEU A 191 -0.18 -3.28 -5.27
CA LEU A 191 -0.78 -2.06 -5.82
C LEU A 191 -0.01 -1.61 -7.06
N PRO A 192 -0.69 -1.21 -8.14
CA PRO A 192 -0.01 -0.67 -9.31
C PRO A 192 0.65 0.67 -8.98
N THR A 193 1.85 0.91 -9.47
CA THR A 193 2.50 2.21 -9.36
C THR A 193 1.98 3.17 -10.42
N ARG A 194 1.85 4.46 -10.08
CA ARG A 194 1.38 5.48 -11.03
C ARG A 194 2.11 6.79 -10.88
N TYR A 195 2.71 7.21 -11.98
CA TYR A 195 3.11 8.60 -12.17
C TYR A 195 1.93 9.40 -12.73
N ALA A 196 1.34 10.27 -11.93
CA ALA A 196 0.25 11.14 -12.38
C ALA A 196 0.79 12.21 -13.36
N ARG A 197 0.75 11.91 -14.66
CA ARG A 197 0.98 12.91 -15.71
C ARG A 197 -0.22 13.87 -15.75
N ARG A 198 0.01 15.18 -15.66
CA ARG A 198 -1.03 16.16 -15.97
C ARG A 198 -1.36 16.03 -17.47
N ARG A 199 -2.57 15.59 -17.80
CA ARG A 199 -3.08 15.65 -19.18
C ARG A 199 -3.48 17.09 -19.47
N PHE A 200 -2.79 17.74 -20.39
CA PHE A 200 -3.25 18.99 -20.98
C PHE A 200 -4.14 18.65 -22.18
N ARG A 201 -5.39 19.12 -22.18
CA ARG A 201 -6.27 19.06 -23.35
C ARG A 201 -6.17 20.42 -24.03
N PHE A 202 -5.64 20.45 -25.24
CA PHE A 202 -5.67 21.63 -26.09
C PHE A 202 -6.97 21.58 -26.89
N SER A 203 -7.77 22.64 -26.80
CA SER A 203 -8.91 22.87 -27.70
C SER A 203 -8.40 23.79 -28.81
N PHE A 204 -8.49 23.34 -30.05
CA PHE A 204 -8.25 24.16 -31.24
C PHE A 204 -9.58 24.74 -31.73
#